data_AF-A0A537DYH3-F1
#
_entry.id   AF-A0A537DYH3-F1
#
_cell.length_a   1.000
_cell.length_b   1.000
_cell.length_c   1.000
_cell.angle_alpha   90.00
_cell.angle_beta   90.00
_cell.angle_gamma   90.00
#
_symmetry.space_group_name_H-M   'P 1'
#
loop_
_entity.id
_entity.type
_entity.pdbx_description
1 polymer ?
#
loop_
_entity_poly.entity_id
_entity_poly.type
_entity_poly.pdbx_seq_one_letter_code
_entity_poly.pdbx_strand_id
1 'polypeptide(L)'
;MVTPSNYKIATVTPLELLGPLNDIERKYAPSKIFTAGPMKLPLPKPRAAIIGSRKASERGLATAARITKTLTDHEVVIVSGLAEGIDTVAHETAISEGGKTIAVL
;
A
#
# COMPACT_ATOMS: atom_id res chain seq x y z
N MET A 1 -9.47 17.67 12.02
CA MET A 1 -8.30 18.42 11.52
C MET A 1 -7.10 17.49 11.66
N VAL A 2 -6.68 16.81 10.60
CA VAL A 2 -5.44 16.01 10.62
C VAL A 2 -4.31 16.98 10.38
N THR A 3 -3.46 17.20 11.39
CA THR A 3 -2.26 18.01 11.26
C THR A 3 -1.38 17.41 10.16
N PRO A 4 -0.84 18.20 9.21
CA PRO A 4 0.12 17.67 8.25
C PRO A 4 1.30 17.10 9.04
N SER A 5 1.39 15.78 9.03
CA SER A 5 2.54 15.09 9.59
C SER A 5 3.71 15.39 8.66
N ASN A 6 4.70 16.11 9.17
CA ASN A 6 5.88 16.50 8.39
C ASN A 6 6.81 15.28 8.24
N TYR A 7 6.35 14.25 7.53
CA TYR A 7 7.14 13.05 7.29
C TYR A 7 8.30 13.41 6.38
N LYS A 8 9.51 13.31 6.91
CA LYS A 8 10.73 13.45 6.12
C LYS A 8 10.78 12.31 5.09
N ILE A 9 11.06 12.66 3.84
CA ILE A 9 11.36 11.67 2.81
C ILE A 9 12.69 11.00 3.19
N ALA A 10 12.69 9.68 3.25
CA ALA A 10 13.88 8.86 3.42
C ALA A 10 14.19 8.10 2.13
N THR A 11 15.48 7.95 1.83
CA THR A 11 15.95 7.13 0.71
C THR A 11 16.43 5.79 1.27
N VAL A 12 15.88 4.70 0.75
CA VAL A 12 16.20 3.33 1.18
C VAL A 12 16.45 2.42 -0.02
N THR A 13 17.17 1.34 0.21
CA THR A 13 17.34 0.25 -0.76
C THR A 13 16.16 -0.73 -0.71
N PRO A 14 15.91 -1.52 -1.76
CA PRO A 14 14.89 -2.57 -1.72
C PRO A 14 15.11 -3.58 -0.59
N LEU A 15 16.37 -3.89 -0.25
CA LEU A 15 16.73 -4.80 0.85
C LEU A 15 16.30 -4.23 2.20
N GLU A 16 16.56 -2.94 2.46
CA GLU A 16 16.10 -2.26 3.68
C GLU A 16 14.57 -2.16 3.73
N LEU A 17 13.93 -1.93 2.58
CA LEU A 17 12.48 -1.78 2.48
C LEU A 17 11.72 -3.10 2.66
N LEU A 18 12.11 -4.15 1.95
CA LEU A 18 11.35 -5.40 1.83
C LEU A 18 11.93 -6.54 2.70
N GLY A 19 13.16 -6.38 3.18
CA GLY A 19 13.95 -7.47 3.76
C GLY A 19 14.59 -8.33 2.67
N PRO A 20 14.91 -9.61 2.96
CA PRO A 20 15.52 -10.51 2.00
C PRO A 20 14.73 -10.57 0.69
N LEU A 21 15.42 -10.27 -0.40
CA LEU A 21 14.83 -10.25 -1.74
C LEU A 21 14.82 -11.66 -2.35
N ASN A 22 13.85 -11.95 -3.21
CA ASN A 22 13.89 -13.11 -4.10
C ASN A 22 14.68 -12.80 -5.39
N ASP A 23 14.83 -13.77 -6.29
CA ASP A 23 15.61 -13.62 -7.52
C ASP A 23 15.04 -12.58 -8.49
N ILE A 24 13.71 -12.48 -8.58
CA ILE A 24 13.03 -11.49 -9.41
C ILE A 24 13.23 -10.08 -8.84
N GLU A 25 13.05 -9.93 -7.53
CA GLU A 25 13.26 -8.65 -6.83
C GLU A 25 14.71 -8.19 -6.94
N ARG A 26 15.70 -9.08 -6.75
CA ARG A 26 17.12 -8.74 -6.95
C ARG A 26 17.42 -8.23 -8.36
N LYS A 27 16.76 -8.80 -9.36
CA LYS A 27 17.03 -8.49 -10.77
C LYS A 27 16.37 -7.20 -11.24
N TYR A 28 15.15 -6.92 -10.76
CA TYR A 28 14.30 -5.86 -11.32
C TYR A 28 13.96 -4.72 -10.36
N ALA A 29 14.27 -4.84 -9.06
CA ALA A 29 14.00 -3.76 -8.14
C ALA A 29 14.86 -2.51 -8.45
N PRO A 30 14.31 -1.30 -8.28
CA PRO A 30 15.07 -0.07 -8.43
C PRO A 30 16.20 -0.01 -7.40
N SER A 31 17.33 0.61 -7.76
CA SER A 31 18.48 0.71 -6.85
C SER A 31 18.21 1.55 -5.60
N LYS A 32 17.27 2.49 -5.68
CA LYS A 32 16.86 3.39 -4.60
C LYS A 32 15.35 3.61 -4.63
N ILE A 33 14.75 3.72 -3.45
CA ILE A 33 13.33 3.99 -3.25
C ILE A 33 13.20 5.15 -2.26
N PHE A 34 12.36 6.13 -2.60
CA PHE A 34 11.99 7.21 -1.69
C PHE A 34 10.75 6.81 -0.91
N THR A 35 10.75 7.05 0.40
CA THR A 35 9.67 6.65 1.31
C THR A 35 9.26 7.82 2.19
N ALA A 36 7.99 7.89 2.52
CA ALA A 36 7.44 8.82 3.50
C ALA A 36 6.32 8.13 4.27
N GLY A 37 6.30 8.31 5.59
CA GLY A 37 5.28 7.75 6.46
C GLY A 37 5.86 7.06 7.70
N PRO A 38 4.98 6.58 8.60
CA PRO A 38 5.39 6.11 9.92
C PRO A 38 5.73 4.61 9.98
N MET A 39 5.65 3.88 8.86
CA MET A 39 5.85 2.42 8.89
C MET A 39 7.30 2.06 9.20
N LYS A 40 7.48 1.10 10.10
CA LYS A 40 8.79 0.55 10.42
C LYS A 40 9.31 -0.29 9.25
N LEU A 41 10.63 -0.26 9.06
CA LEU A 41 11.34 -1.05 8.07
C LEU A 41 12.04 -2.25 8.75
N PRO A 42 12.10 -3.44 8.11
CA PRO A 42 11.45 -3.78 6.84
C PRO A 42 9.93 -3.72 6.94
N LEU A 43 9.26 -3.45 5.83
CA LEU A 43 7.81 -3.31 5.79
C LEU A 43 7.11 -4.57 6.35
N PRO A 44 6.01 -4.40 7.11
CA PRO A 44 5.26 -5.51 7.67
C PRO A 44 4.72 -6.46 6.59
N LYS A 45 4.58 -7.73 6.94
CA LYS A 45 3.99 -8.80 6.14
C LYS A 45 2.80 -9.42 6.91
N PRO A 46 1.78 -9.96 6.24
CA PRO A 46 1.60 -10.05 4.79
C PRO A 46 1.18 -8.73 4.12
N ARG A 47 1.33 -8.65 2.79
CA ARG A 47 0.95 -7.49 1.96
C ARG A 47 0.16 -7.96 0.75
N ALA A 48 -0.83 -7.19 0.34
CA ALA A 48 -1.63 -7.47 -0.86
C ALA A 48 -1.80 -6.21 -1.70
N ALA A 49 -1.59 -6.34 -3.01
CA ALA A 49 -1.88 -5.27 -3.95
C ALA A 49 -3.36 -5.34 -4.39
N ILE A 50 -4.09 -4.23 -4.24
CA ILE A 50 -5.47 -4.12 -4.71
C ILE A 50 -5.51 -3.07 -5.82
N ILE A 51 -5.48 -3.51 -7.08
CA ILE A 51 -5.42 -2.63 -8.25
C ILE A 51 -6.68 -2.76 -9.11
N GLY A 52 -7.00 -1.73 -9.88
CA GLY A 52 -8.07 -1.86 -10.87
C GLY A 52 -8.37 -0.59 -11.67
N SER A 53 -9.58 -0.52 -12.21
CA SER A 53 -10.02 0.57 -13.09
C SER A 53 -10.12 1.90 -12.35
N ARG A 54 -9.69 2.98 -13.02
CA ARG A 54 -9.92 4.37 -12.60
C ARG A 54 -11.39 4.77 -12.65
N LYS A 55 -12.16 4.14 -13.54
CA LYS A 55 -13.60 4.32 -13.72
C LYS A 55 -14.30 2.98 -13.46
N ALA A 56 -14.23 2.52 -12.23
CA ALA A 56 -14.90 1.29 -11.84
C ALA A 56 -16.41 1.50 -11.67
N SER A 57 -17.19 0.45 -11.93
CA SER A 57 -18.62 0.44 -11.62
C SER A 57 -18.84 0.42 -10.11
N GLU A 58 -20.03 0.81 -9.65
CA GLU A 58 -20.41 0.75 -8.24
C GLU A 58 -20.21 -0.66 -7.65
N ARG A 59 -20.56 -1.70 -8.41
CA ARG A 59 -20.31 -3.09 -8.01
C ARG A 59 -18.81 -3.39 -7.87
N GLY A 60 -17.97 -2.85 -8.75
CA GLY A 60 -16.52 -2.99 -8.68
C GLY A 60 -15.95 -2.32 -7.43
N LEU A 61 -16.39 -1.09 -7.14
CA LEU A 61 -16.01 -0.35 -5.94
C LEU A 61 -16.45 -1.10 -4.66
N ALA A 62 -17.70 -1.55 -4.60
CA ALA A 62 -18.22 -2.33 -3.46
C ALA A 62 -17.44 -3.65 -3.25
N THR A 63 -17.03 -4.30 -4.35
CA THR A 63 -16.23 -5.52 -4.28
C THR A 63 -14.82 -5.24 -3.76
N ALA A 64 -14.16 -4.17 -4.24
CA ALA A 64 -12.84 -3.76 -3.77
C ALA A 64 -12.85 -3.41 -2.28
N ALA A 65 -13.86 -2.66 -1.82
CA ALA A 65 -14.04 -2.37 -0.40
C ALA A 65 -14.17 -3.66 0.42
N ARG A 66 -15.05 -4.58 0.01
CA ARG A 66 -15.28 -5.83 0.74
C ARG A 66 -14.02 -6.70 0.82
N ILE A 67 -13.28 -6.85 -0.28
CA ILE A 67 -12.01 -7.59 -0.29
C ILE A 67 -10.99 -6.91 0.62
N THR A 68 -10.88 -5.59 0.54
CA THR A 68 -9.94 -4.80 1.34
C THR A 68 -10.21 -4.94 2.83
N LYS A 69 -11.47 -4.85 3.24
CA LYS A 69 -11.90 -5.09 4.62
C LYS A 69 -11.48 -6.48 5.09
N THR A 70 -11.82 -7.52 4.34
CA THR A 70 -11.46 -8.90 4.70
C THR A 70 -9.94 -9.08 4.89
N LEU A 71 -9.12 -8.47 4.02
CA LEU A 71 -7.67 -8.53 4.16
C LEU A 71 -7.16 -7.74 5.37
N THR A 72 -7.76 -6.58 5.62
CA THR A 72 -7.44 -5.72 6.78
C THR A 72 -7.77 -6.43 8.10
N ASP A 73 -8.89 -7.14 8.18
CA ASP A 73 -9.30 -7.95 9.34
C ASP A 73 -8.27 -9.05 9.67
N HIS A 74 -7.43 -9.43 8.70
CA HIS A 74 -6.35 -10.41 8.83
C HIS A 74 -4.96 -9.75 8.89
N GLU A 75 -4.90 -8.47 9.26
CA GLU A 75 -3.67 -7.68 9.40
C GLU A 75 -2.79 -7.59 8.13
N VAL A 76 -3.40 -7.80 6.95
CA VAL A 76 -2.71 -7.65 5.66
C VAL A 76 -2.57 -6.17 5.34
N VAL A 77 -1.35 -5.74 5.00
CA VAL A 77 -1.11 -4.36 4.55
C VAL A 77 -1.50 -4.19 3.09
N ILE A 78 -2.34 -3.21 2.82
CA ILE A 78 -2.89 -2.94 1.48
C ILE A 78 -1.93 -2.05 0.69
N VAL A 79 -1.57 -2.45 -0.52
CA VAL A 79 -0.69 -1.70 -1.41
C VAL A 79 -1.46 -1.27 -2.65
N SER A 80 -1.36 0.01 -3.04
CA SER A 80 -1.96 0.53 -4.29
C SER A 80 -1.23 1.77 -4.82
N GLY A 81 -1.65 2.33 -5.94
CA GLY A 81 -1.00 3.44 -6.65
C GLY A 81 -1.69 4.81 -6.53
N LEU A 82 -2.58 5.03 -5.55
CA LEU A 82 -3.31 6.30 -5.34
C LEU A 82 -4.13 6.81 -6.55
N ALA A 83 -4.46 5.95 -7.50
CA ALA A 83 -5.33 6.34 -8.61
C ALA A 83 -6.79 6.50 -8.15
N GLU A 84 -7.59 7.24 -8.92
CA GLU A 84 -9.06 7.23 -8.78
C GLU A 84 -9.62 5.80 -8.90
N GLY A 85 -10.82 5.58 -8.39
CA GLY A 85 -11.52 4.30 -8.52
C GLY A 85 -11.05 3.25 -7.51
N ILE A 86 -10.60 2.08 -7.99
CA ILE A 86 -10.31 0.92 -7.14
C ILE A 86 -9.22 1.20 -6.10
N ASP A 87 -8.14 1.86 -6.52
CA ASP A 87 -7.01 2.21 -5.65
C ASP A 87 -7.45 3.14 -4.51
N THR A 88 -8.26 4.16 -4.82
CA THR A 88 -8.83 5.07 -3.81
C THR A 88 -9.66 4.29 -2.79
N VAL A 89 -10.58 3.44 -3.26
CA VAL A 89 -11.44 2.64 -2.36
C VAL A 89 -10.61 1.70 -1.49
N ALA A 90 -9.55 1.09 -2.03
CA ALA A 90 -8.67 0.22 -1.27
C ALA A 90 -7.95 0.99 -0.14
N HIS A 91 -7.39 2.17 -0.44
CA HIS A 91 -6.75 2.99 0.58
C HIS A 91 -7.74 3.47 1.65
N GLU A 92 -8.89 4.02 1.23
CA GLU A 92 -9.90 4.54 2.14
C GLU A 92 -10.46 3.46 3.04
N THR A 93 -10.79 2.28 2.48
CA THR A 93 -11.32 1.16 3.26
C THR A 93 -10.29 0.64 4.27
N ALA A 94 -9.03 0.49 3.86
CA ALA A 94 -7.97 0.07 4.77
C ALA A 94 -7.83 1.04 5.96
N ILE A 95 -7.89 2.34 5.71
CA ILE A 95 -7.79 3.38 6.76
C ILE A 95 -9.03 3.35 7.66
N SER A 96 -10.24 3.28 7.10
CA SER A 96 -11.48 3.29 7.89
C SER A 96 -11.65 2.06 8.77
N GLU A 97 -11.10 0.93 8.35
CA GLU A 97 -11.09 -0.34 9.11
C GLU A 97 -9.91 -0.43 10.09
N GLY A 98 -9.13 0.66 10.27
CA GLY A 98 -8.00 0.70 11.22
C GLY A 98 -6.76 -0.07 10.75
N GLY A 99 -6.72 -0.44 9.47
CA GLY A 99 -5.62 -1.14 8.83
C GLY A 99 -4.43 -0.26 8.44
N LYS A 100 -3.49 -0.87 7.72
CA LYS A 100 -2.31 -0.21 7.17
C LYS A 100 -2.38 -0.23 5.65
N THR A 101 -1.97 0.87 5.03
CA THR A 101 -1.90 0.96 3.58
C THR A 101 -0.67 1.71 3.08
N ILE A 102 -0.16 1.31 1.92
CA ILE A 102 1.04 1.85 1.27
C ILE A 102 0.67 2.30 -0.14
N ALA A 103 0.97 3.55 -0.45
CA ALA A 103 0.90 4.08 -1.80
C ALA A 103 2.24 3.93 -2.54
N VAL A 104 2.20 3.55 -3.81
CA VAL A 104 3.35 3.56 -4.73
C VAL A 104 3.13 4.65 -5.77
N LEU A 105 4.06 5.62 -5.82
CA LEU A 105 4.00 6.82 -6.67
C LEU A 105 4.99 6.76 -7.84
#